data_AF-A0A8H7UZ28-F1
#
_entry.id   AF-A0A8H7UZ28-F1
#
_cell.length_a   1.000
_cell.length_b   1.000
_cell.length_c   1.000
_cell.angle_alpha   90.00
_cell.angle_beta   90.00
_cell.angle_gamma   90.00
#
_symmetry.space_group_name_H-M   'P 1'
#
loop_
_entity.id
_entity.type
_entity.pdbx_description
1 polymer ?
#
loop_
_entity_poly.entity_id
_entity_poly.type
_entity_poly.pdbx_seq_one_letter_code
_entity_poly.pdbx_strand_id
1 'polypeptide(L)'
;MEKNLFNELTNIFRSVNEKSDRKALKVKLHNVYEAADPLDSKIIDILINLINKLPGNILINLAVKEFELITNYLDTILSPIFHDPQKILMYRWLNKATESSGNRYPDGGSCIVSQRRISCSTGFCEVKADYMKNNTVDTHLDLLRLCIFGKDTIDNEISNGFSKFTIKVPKSILELPGFIMKLDDIKRLIKAAEDAFNASDAINGRRDIAAMNNIWISLCNAFITRREAANATGNAFFPHWEFHDLMEQATSRMQ
;
A
#
# COMPACT_ATOMS: atom_id res chain seq x y z
N MET A 1 -15.35 -8.94 -3.60
CA MET A 1 -14.82 -9.92 -4.58
C MET A 1 -15.96 -10.47 -5.42
N GLU A 2 -15.74 -10.84 -6.69
CA GLU A 2 -16.65 -11.82 -7.30
C GLU A 2 -16.57 -13.09 -6.44
N LYS A 3 -17.72 -13.71 -6.15
CA LYS A 3 -17.77 -14.89 -5.27
C LYS A 3 -16.89 -16.04 -5.79
N ASN A 4 -16.53 -16.05 -7.07
CA ASN A 4 -15.73 -17.10 -7.66
C ASN A 4 -14.25 -17.05 -7.24
N LEU A 5 -13.54 -15.92 -7.46
CA LEU A 5 -12.11 -15.81 -7.12
C LEU A 5 -11.86 -16.11 -5.63
N PHE A 6 -12.67 -15.53 -4.74
CA PHE A 6 -12.50 -15.73 -3.30
C PHE A 6 -12.54 -17.22 -2.92
N ASN A 7 -13.48 -17.96 -3.49
CA ASN A 7 -13.67 -19.38 -3.22
C ASN A 7 -12.50 -20.20 -3.78
N GLU A 8 -12.05 -19.88 -5.00
CA GLU A 8 -10.89 -20.54 -5.61
C GLU A 8 -9.62 -20.33 -4.79
N LEU A 9 -9.31 -19.08 -4.42
CA LEU A 9 -8.17 -18.75 -3.56
C LEU A 9 -8.28 -19.44 -2.20
N THR A 10 -9.45 -19.38 -1.56
CA THR A 10 -9.67 -20.07 -0.29
C THR A 10 -9.40 -21.57 -0.42
N ASN A 11 -9.84 -22.21 -1.50
CA ASN A 11 -9.60 -23.62 -1.76
C ASN A 11 -8.11 -23.95 -1.98
N ILE A 12 -7.38 -23.08 -2.71
CA ILE A 12 -5.94 -23.25 -2.95
C ILE A 12 -5.16 -23.20 -1.63
N PHE A 13 -5.49 -22.25 -0.76
CA PHE A 13 -4.73 -22.00 0.47
C PHE A 13 -5.24 -22.75 1.71
N ARG A 14 -6.38 -23.44 1.63
CA ARG A 14 -7.02 -24.14 2.76
C ARG A 14 -6.09 -25.11 3.50
N SER A 15 -5.23 -25.81 2.77
CA SER A 15 -4.35 -26.86 3.30
C SER A 15 -2.87 -26.47 3.33
N VAL A 16 -2.58 -25.17 3.23
CA VAL A 16 -1.20 -24.68 3.20
C VAL A 16 -0.57 -24.83 4.57
N ASN A 17 0.56 -25.53 4.59
CA ASN A 17 1.45 -25.74 5.73
C ASN A 17 2.92 -25.39 5.37
N GLU A 18 3.81 -25.53 6.34
CA GLU A 18 5.25 -25.19 6.24
C GLU A 18 6.02 -25.97 5.17
N LYS A 19 5.53 -27.16 4.80
CA LYS A 19 6.12 -28.05 3.78
C LYS A 19 5.42 -27.93 2.42
N SER A 20 4.49 -26.99 2.27
CA SER A 20 3.77 -26.80 1.02
C SER A 20 4.74 -26.51 -0.12
N ASP A 21 4.59 -27.22 -1.22
CA ASP A 21 5.37 -26.94 -2.41
C ASP A 21 4.96 -25.60 -3.02
N ARG A 22 5.87 -24.62 -2.94
CA ARG A 22 5.69 -23.28 -3.51
C ARG A 22 5.47 -23.33 -5.02
N LYS A 23 6.11 -24.27 -5.72
CA LYS A 23 5.93 -24.43 -7.17
C LYS A 23 4.49 -24.87 -7.46
N ALA A 24 4.00 -25.88 -6.76
CA ALA A 24 2.61 -26.33 -6.91
C ALA A 24 1.59 -25.22 -6.60
N LEU A 25 1.82 -24.41 -5.57
CA LEU A 25 0.94 -23.26 -5.26
C LEU A 25 0.94 -22.23 -6.39
N LYS A 26 2.11 -21.87 -6.92
CA LYS A 26 2.19 -20.93 -8.05
C LYS A 26 1.52 -21.46 -9.30
N VAL A 27 1.65 -22.75 -9.62
CA VAL A 27 0.93 -23.37 -10.75
C VAL A 27 -0.58 -23.23 -10.58
N LYS A 28 -1.11 -23.51 -9.38
CA LYS A 28 -2.55 -23.33 -9.11
C LYS A 28 -2.99 -21.87 -9.28
N LEU A 29 -2.18 -20.91 -8.82
CA LEU A 29 -2.46 -19.48 -8.99
C LEU A 29 -2.41 -19.03 -10.45
N HIS A 30 -1.44 -19.50 -11.23
CA HIS A 30 -1.36 -19.18 -12.65
C HIS A 30 -2.58 -19.70 -13.43
N ASN A 31 -3.12 -20.87 -13.08
CA ASN A 31 -4.35 -21.36 -13.70
C ASN A 31 -5.55 -20.45 -13.41
N VAL A 32 -5.63 -19.88 -12.20
CA VAL A 32 -6.67 -18.87 -11.86
C VAL A 32 -6.41 -17.56 -12.60
N TYR A 33 -5.15 -17.18 -12.75
CA TYR A 33 -4.72 -15.95 -13.43
C TYR A 33 -5.23 -15.88 -14.88
N GLU A 34 -5.23 -16.99 -15.61
CA GLU A 34 -5.68 -17.03 -17.01
C GLU A 34 -7.13 -16.58 -17.20
N ALA A 35 -7.99 -16.84 -16.21
CA ALA A 35 -9.40 -16.47 -16.25
C ALA A 35 -9.71 -15.18 -15.47
N ALA A 36 -8.71 -14.56 -14.85
CA ALA A 36 -8.90 -13.41 -13.97
C ALA A 36 -9.10 -12.11 -14.76
N ASP A 37 -9.98 -11.24 -14.25
CA ASP A 37 -10.09 -9.87 -14.73
C ASP A 37 -8.82 -9.05 -14.35
N PRO A 38 -8.59 -7.85 -14.93
CA PRO A 38 -7.39 -7.05 -14.65
C PRO A 38 -7.18 -6.64 -13.18
N LEU A 39 -8.26 -6.56 -12.40
CA LEU A 39 -8.21 -6.19 -10.99
C LEU A 39 -7.84 -7.42 -10.13
N ASP A 40 -8.41 -8.57 -10.49
CA ASP A 40 -8.16 -9.85 -9.85
C ASP A 40 -6.79 -10.43 -10.21
N SER A 41 -6.28 -10.19 -11.42
CA SER A 41 -4.92 -10.55 -11.81
C SER A 41 -3.87 -9.89 -10.90
N LYS A 42 -4.05 -8.61 -10.55
CA LYS A 42 -3.20 -7.90 -9.58
C LYS A 42 -3.23 -8.53 -8.19
N ILE A 43 -4.39 -8.99 -7.72
CA ILE A 43 -4.50 -9.73 -6.45
C ILE A 43 -3.68 -11.03 -6.52
N ILE A 44 -3.74 -11.73 -7.64
CA ILE A 44 -2.98 -12.97 -7.85
C ILE A 44 -1.47 -12.69 -7.92
N ASP A 45 -1.05 -11.61 -8.57
CA ASP A 45 0.36 -11.17 -8.60
C ASP A 45 0.90 -10.88 -7.20
N ILE A 46 0.10 -10.21 -6.35
CA ILE A 46 0.44 -10.00 -4.93
C ILE A 46 0.66 -11.34 -4.22
N LEU A 47 -0.23 -12.30 -4.41
CA LEU A 47 -0.12 -13.62 -3.77
C LEU A 47 1.10 -14.40 -4.27
N ILE A 48 1.41 -14.34 -5.57
CA ILE A 48 2.61 -14.96 -6.16
C ILE A 48 3.88 -14.34 -5.58
N ASN A 49 3.93 -13.01 -5.48
CA ASN A 49 5.07 -12.29 -4.90
C ASN A 49 5.27 -12.64 -3.42
N LEU A 50 4.17 -12.71 -2.66
CA LEU A 50 4.19 -13.16 -1.27
C LEU A 50 4.71 -14.61 -1.15
N ILE A 51 4.28 -15.54 -1.99
CA ILE A 51 4.80 -16.91 -1.99
C ILE A 51 6.30 -16.95 -2.29
N ASN A 52 6.82 -16.06 -3.14
CA ASN A 52 8.25 -16.01 -3.44
C ASN A 52 9.08 -15.47 -2.28
N LYS A 53 8.56 -14.51 -1.51
CA LYS A 53 9.32 -13.78 -0.48
C LYS A 53 9.12 -14.25 0.94
N LEU A 54 7.91 -14.70 1.30
CA LEU A 54 7.59 -15.07 2.68
C LEU A 54 8.38 -16.30 3.13
N PRO A 55 8.79 -16.36 4.41
CA PRO A 55 9.35 -17.59 4.97
C PRO A 55 8.26 -18.67 5.09
N GLY A 56 8.69 -19.94 5.14
CA GLY A 56 7.76 -21.06 5.34
C GLY A 56 7.11 -21.05 6.72
N ASN A 57 7.87 -20.64 7.74
CA ASN A 57 7.45 -20.51 9.13
C ASN A 57 7.68 -19.10 9.65
N ILE A 58 6.92 -18.72 10.68
CA ILE A 58 7.14 -17.45 11.38
C ILE A 58 8.51 -17.52 12.07
N LEU A 59 9.38 -16.56 11.75
CA LEU A 59 10.69 -16.44 12.37
C LEU A 59 10.53 -15.92 13.81
N ILE A 60 10.92 -16.73 14.79
CA ILE A 60 10.88 -16.37 16.20
C ILE A 60 12.08 -15.47 16.51
N ASN A 61 11.90 -14.46 17.37
CA ASN A 61 12.95 -13.53 17.84
C ASN A 61 13.62 -12.66 16.76
N LEU A 62 13.06 -12.61 15.56
CA LEU A 62 13.51 -11.66 14.53
C LEU A 62 12.63 -10.42 14.57
N ALA A 63 13.21 -9.28 14.94
CA ALA A 63 12.55 -7.99 14.80
C ALA A 63 12.71 -7.49 13.36
N VAL A 64 11.63 -7.56 12.59
CA VAL A 64 11.59 -7.02 11.22
C VAL A 64 11.79 -5.51 11.30
N LYS A 65 12.90 -5.02 10.73
CA LYS A 65 13.21 -3.60 10.63
C LYS A 65 12.59 -2.99 9.37
N GLU A 66 12.54 -1.66 9.27
CA GLU A 66 11.93 -0.94 8.15
C GLU A 66 12.41 -1.41 6.77
N PHE A 67 13.72 -1.54 6.56
CA PHE A 67 14.23 -1.95 5.25
C PHE A 67 13.77 -3.36 4.84
N GLU A 68 13.73 -4.30 5.79
CA GLU A 68 13.21 -5.64 5.54
C GLU A 68 11.70 -5.62 5.33
N LEU A 69 10.96 -4.84 6.15
CA LEU A 69 9.52 -4.61 6.00
C LEU A 69 9.19 -4.09 4.60
N ILE A 70 9.95 -3.12 4.11
CA ILE A 70 9.82 -2.52 2.79
C ILE A 70 10.07 -3.57 1.71
N THR A 71 11.27 -4.16 1.67
CA THR A 71 11.75 -4.95 0.53
C THR A 71 11.19 -6.37 0.44
N ASN A 72 10.78 -6.96 1.57
CA ASN A 72 10.32 -8.35 1.60
C ASN A 72 8.80 -8.49 1.81
N TYR A 73 8.13 -7.44 2.29
CA TYR A 73 6.69 -7.51 2.59
C TYR A 73 5.90 -6.44 1.84
N LEU A 74 6.22 -5.16 2.02
CA LEU A 74 5.42 -4.09 1.42
C LEU A 74 5.58 -4.01 -0.09
N ASP A 75 6.80 -4.10 -0.60
CA ASP A 75 7.06 -4.06 -2.04
C ASP A 75 6.28 -5.15 -2.80
N THR A 76 6.17 -6.34 -2.18
CA THR A 76 5.44 -7.48 -2.76
C THR A 76 3.94 -7.21 -2.94
N ILE A 77 3.38 -6.32 -2.12
CA ILE A 77 1.97 -5.94 -2.15
C ILE A 77 1.78 -4.66 -2.95
N LEU A 78 2.61 -3.64 -2.74
CA LEU A 78 2.45 -2.31 -3.33
C LEU A 78 2.87 -2.25 -4.79
N SER A 79 3.90 -2.99 -5.19
CA SER A 79 4.40 -2.96 -6.57
C SER A 79 3.33 -3.40 -7.59
N PRO A 80 2.61 -4.53 -7.43
CA PRO A 80 1.51 -4.87 -8.35
C PRO A 80 0.36 -3.85 -8.42
N ILE A 81 0.21 -3.01 -7.39
CA ILE A 81 -0.85 -2.01 -7.31
C ILE A 81 -0.41 -0.71 -8.03
N PHE A 82 0.80 -0.25 -7.73
CA PHE A 82 1.28 1.09 -8.06
C PHE A 82 2.41 1.12 -9.10
N HIS A 83 2.85 -0.03 -9.61
CA HIS A 83 3.86 -0.14 -10.66
C HIS A 83 3.27 -0.85 -11.87
N ASP A 84 3.01 -0.10 -12.92
CA ASP A 84 2.50 -0.61 -14.19
C ASP A 84 3.24 0.07 -15.35
N PRO A 85 4.33 -0.53 -15.85
CA PRO A 85 5.10 0.02 -16.95
C PRO A 85 4.29 0.17 -18.25
N GLN A 86 3.25 -0.64 -18.44
CA GLN A 86 2.38 -0.55 -19.61
C GLN A 86 1.49 0.70 -19.55
N LYS A 87 1.08 1.07 -18.34
CA LYS A 87 0.35 2.32 -18.04
C LYS A 87 1.29 3.46 -17.64
N ILE A 88 2.58 3.40 -17.99
CA ILE A 88 3.60 4.41 -17.67
C ILE A 88 3.70 4.81 -16.19
N LEU A 89 3.14 3.97 -15.30
CA LEU A 89 3.07 4.19 -13.87
C LEU A 89 4.27 3.50 -13.21
N MET A 90 5.08 4.27 -12.49
CA MET A 90 6.30 3.78 -11.86
C MET A 90 6.26 4.04 -10.35
N TYR A 91 6.12 2.97 -9.57
CA TYR A 91 6.39 2.97 -8.13
C TYR A 91 7.89 2.88 -7.82
N ARG A 92 8.34 3.59 -6.78
CA ARG A 92 9.73 3.62 -6.31
C ARG A 92 9.80 3.78 -4.80
N TRP A 93 10.76 3.10 -4.18
CA TRP A 93 11.27 3.45 -2.87
C TRP A 93 12.31 4.56 -3.00
N LEU A 94 12.19 5.60 -2.18
CA LEU A 94 12.94 6.83 -2.30
C LEU A 94 13.94 6.93 -1.14
N ASN A 95 15.17 7.32 -1.46
CA ASN A 95 16.22 7.63 -0.47
C ASN A 95 16.74 9.06 -0.65
N LYS A 96 16.07 9.84 -1.51
CA LYS A 96 16.39 11.22 -1.85
C LYS A 96 15.09 11.94 -2.15
N ALA A 97 15.12 13.26 -2.00
CA ALA A 97 14.00 14.07 -2.39
C ALA A 97 13.77 13.98 -3.90
N THR A 98 12.50 14.01 -4.29
CA THR A 98 12.03 14.17 -5.67
C THR A 98 11.93 15.66 -5.99
N GLU A 99 11.87 16.02 -7.28
CA GLU A 99 11.65 17.41 -7.70
C GLU A 99 10.38 17.99 -7.05
N SER A 100 9.32 17.18 -6.93
CA SER A 100 8.06 17.53 -6.28
C SER A 100 8.11 17.58 -4.74
N SER A 101 9.12 16.98 -4.10
CA SER A 101 9.21 16.90 -2.63
C SER A 101 10.18 17.89 -2.00
N GLY A 102 10.91 18.69 -2.80
CA GLY A 102 11.82 19.72 -2.31
C GLY A 102 12.96 19.14 -1.46
N ASN A 103 13.07 19.56 -0.19
CA ASN A 103 14.05 19.02 0.78
C ASN A 103 13.44 17.94 1.70
N ARG A 104 12.30 17.35 1.33
CA ARG A 104 11.59 16.34 2.12
C ARG A 104 11.72 14.97 1.47
N TYR A 105 11.85 13.92 2.30
CA TYR A 105 12.24 12.58 1.90
C TYR A 105 11.15 11.57 2.29
N PRO A 106 10.11 11.37 1.45
CA PRO A 106 9.19 10.26 1.70
C PRO A 106 9.91 8.93 1.51
N ASP A 107 9.49 7.89 2.23
CA ASP A 107 10.06 6.55 2.06
C ASP A 107 9.79 5.95 0.67
N GLY A 108 8.65 6.26 0.08
CA GLY A 108 8.28 5.77 -1.25
C GLY A 108 7.30 6.67 -1.98
N GLY A 109 7.10 6.40 -3.26
CA GLY A 109 6.15 7.13 -4.08
C GLY A 109 5.92 6.53 -5.46
N SER A 110 4.82 6.92 -6.07
CA SER A 110 4.47 6.59 -7.45
C SER A 110 4.58 7.83 -8.34
N CYS A 111 4.85 7.62 -9.62
CA CYS A 111 4.96 8.70 -10.59
C CYS A 111 4.63 8.22 -12.00
N ILE A 112 4.26 9.15 -12.87
CA ILE A 112 4.07 8.90 -14.29
C ILE A 112 5.39 9.18 -15.03
N VAL A 113 5.76 8.30 -15.96
CA VAL A 113 6.96 8.41 -16.76
C VAL A 113 6.59 8.68 -18.21
N SER A 114 7.00 9.83 -18.74
CA SER A 114 6.82 10.18 -20.15
C SER A 114 8.17 10.52 -20.78
N GLN A 115 8.42 10.01 -21.98
CA GLN A 115 9.65 10.29 -22.74
C GLN A 115 10.94 10.06 -21.93
N ARG A 116 10.99 9.01 -21.12
CA ARG A 116 12.12 8.65 -20.23
C ARG A 116 12.38 9.64 -19.09
N ARG A 117 11.41 10.52 -18.77
CA ARG A 117 11.47 11.45 -17.65
C ARG A 117 10.27 11.25 -16.74
N ILE A 118 10.44 11.56 -15.46
CA ILE A 118 9.33 11.64 -14.52
C ILE A 118 8.55 12.89 -14.90
N SER A 119 7.29 12.75 -15.27
CA SER A 119 6.44 13.88 -15.64
C SER A 119 5.78 14.50 -14.41
N CYS A 120 5.19 13.66 -13.55
CA CYS A 120 4.60 14.07 -12.29
C CYS A 120 4.68 12.94 -11.27
N SER A 121 4.69 13.30 -9.99
CA SER A 121 4.53 12.35 -8.89
C SER A 121 3.05 12.11 -8.70
N THR A 122 2.62 10.85 -8.72
CA THR A 122 1.22 10.48 -8.46
C THR A 122 1.01 10.08 -7.03
N GLY A 123 2.06 9.90 -6.22
CA GLY A 123 1.87 9.80 -4.79
C GLY A 123 3.06 9.50 -3.94
N PHE A 124 2.85 9.60 -2.62
CA PHE A 124 3.88 9.39 -1.60
C PHE A 124 3.36 8.49 -0.48
N CYS A 125 4.29 7.75 0.13
CA CYS A 125 4.04 6.93 1.31
C CYS A 125 5.18 7.06 2.33
N GLU A 126 4.85 6.81 3.59
CA GLU A 126 5.79 6.65 4.70
C GLU A 126 5.55 5.28 5.32
N VAL A 127 6.61 4.66 5.81
CA VAL A 127 6.59 3.33 6.41
C VAL A 127 7.12 3.42 7.83
N LYS A 128 6.46 2.70 8.75
CA LYS A 128 6.93 2.55 10.12
C LYS A 128 6.80 1.11 10.56
N ALA A 129 7.90 0.53 11.04
CA ALA A 129 7.91 -0.83 11.58
C ALA A 129 7.37 -0.87 13.03
N ASP A 130 6.90 -2.05 13.47
CA ASP A 130 6.22 -2.20 14.78
C ASP A 130 7.08 -1.79 15.98
N TYR A 131 8.41 -1.94 15.90
CA TYR A 131 9.29 -1.51 17.00
C TYR A 131 9.30 0.01 17.20
N MET A 132 8.92 0.79 16.17
CA MET A 132 8.79 2.26 16.22
C MET A 132 7.39 2.72 16.65
N LYS A 133 6.45 1.82 16.95
CA LYS A 133 5.05 2.19 17.26
C LYS A 133 4.91 3.15 18.44
N ASN A 134 5.84 3.09 19.39
CA ASN A 134 5.84 3.96 20.57
C ASN A 134 6.59 5.28 20.33
N ASN A 135 7.30 5.40 19.20
CA ASN A 135 7.93 6.64 18.79
C ASN A 135 6.90 7.53 18.09
N THR A 136 6.06 8.14 18.93
CA THR A 136 5.00 9.03 18.46
C THR A 136 5.57 10.24 17.75
N VAL A 137 6.69 10.79 18.20
CA VAL A 137 7.31 11.99 17.59
C VAL A 137 7.63 11.74 16.12
N ASP A 138 8.40 10.69 15.80
CA ASP A 138 8.77 10.39 14.41
C ASP A 138 7.53 10.07 13.56
N THR A 139 6.56 9.35 14.13
CA THR A 139 5.30 9.07 13.45
C THR A 139 4.53 10.37 13.12
N HIS A 140 4.47 11.34 14.03
CA HIS A 140 3.83 12.63 13.78
C HIS A 140 4.61 13.47 12.75
N LEU A 141 5.94 13.39 12.74
CA LEU A 141 6.76 14.07 11.75
C LEU A 141 6.52 13.51 10.34
N ASP A 142 6.38 12.19 10.21
CA ASP A 142 6.04 11.55 8.94
C ASP A 142 4.61 11.89 8.49
N LEU A 143 3.65 11.90 9.42
CA LEU A 143 2.28 12.37 9.14
C LEU A 143 2.30 13.83 8.64
N LEU A 144 3.02 14.71 9.34
CA LEU A 144 3.16 16.11 8.95
C LEU A 144 3.79 16.23 7.57
N ARG A 145 4.83 15.42 7.26
CA ARG A 145 5.47 15.41 5.95
C ARG A 145 4.48 15.04 4.85
N LEU A 146 3.69 13.99 5.04
CA LEU A 146 2.63 13.58 4.12
C LEU A 146 1.53 14.64 3.99
N CYS A 147 1.14 15.31 5.08
CA CYS A 147 0.19 16.42 5.03
C CYS A 147 0.74 17.61 4.23
N ILE A 148 2.02 17.94 4.37
CA ILE A 148 2.62 19.02 3.58
C ILE A 148 2.73 18.61 2.11
N PHE A 149 3.08 17.37 1.78
CA PHE A 149 2.96 16.88 0.40
C PHE A 149 1.52 16.96 -0.11
N GLY A 150 0.56 16.63 0.77
CA GLY A 150 -0.89 16.72 0.55
C GLY A 150 -1.29 18.12 0.13
N LYS A 151 -0.90 19.07 0.96
CA LYS A 151 -1.15 20.48 0.76
C LYS A 151 -0.45 21.00 -0.50
N ASP A 152 0.85 20.77 -0.66
CA ASP A 152 1.60 21.28 -1.82
C ASP A 152 1.01 20.74 -3.13
N THR A 153 0.52 19.50 -3.10
CA THR A 153 -0.23 18.89 -4.21
C THR A 153 -1.56 19.62 -4.47
N ILE A 154 -2.36 19.90 -3.44
CA ILE A 154 -3.65 20.60 -3.58
C ILE A 154 -3.47 22.07 -3.98
N ASP A 155 -2.42 22.72 -3.48
CA ASP A 155 -2.15 24.13 -3.71
C ASP A 155 -1.58 24.38 -5.11
N ASN A 156 -0.77 23.44 -5.63
CA ASN A 156 -0.15 23.54 -6.95
C ASN A 156 -0.95 22.82 -8.06
N GLU A 157 -1.86 21.91 -7.71
CA GLU A 157 -2.63 21.09 -8.65
C GLU A 157 -4.09 20.90 -8.15
N ILE A 158 -5.06 20.71 -9.07
CA ILE A 158 -6.47 20.48 -8.71
C ILE A 158 -6.61 19.03 -8.23
N SER A 159 -6.15 18.75 -7.01
CA SER A 159 -6.26 17.45 -6.34
C SER A 159 -7.55 17.36 -5.53
N ASN A 160 -8.26 16.23 -5.65
CA ASN A 160 -9.56 16.00 -5.00
C ASN A 160 -9.54 14.95 -3.88
N GLY A 161 -8.37 14.51 -3.37
CA GLY A 161 -8.42 13.50 -2.30
C GLY A 161 -7.11 13.11 -1.64
N PHE A 162 -7.23 12.82 -0.34
CA PHE A 162 -6.23 12.15 0.49
C PHE A 162 -6.85 10.84 0.97
N SER A 163 -6.07 9.75 1.03
CA SER A 163 -6.59 8.46 1.50
C SER A 163 -5.55 7.72 2.33
N LYS A 164 -5.92 7.34 3.55
CA LYS A 164 -5.06 6.57 4.46
C LYS A 164 -5.35 5.08 4.32
N PHE A 165 -4.32 4.28 4.10
CA PHE A 165 -4.43 2.82 4.04
C PHE A 165 -3.56 2.15 5.10
N THR A 166 -4.11 1.14 5.77
CA THR A 166 -3.36 0.32 6.71
C THR A 166 -3.34 -1.10 6.20
N ILE A 167 -2.14 -1.62 5.90
CA ILE A 167 -1.98 -2.97 5.34
C ILE A 167 -1.34 -3.86 6.39
N LYS A 168 -2.08 -4.89 6.83
CA LYS A 168 -1.50 -5.95 7.65
C LYS A 168 -0.86 -6.99 6.73
N VAL A 169 0.48 -7.02 6.72
CA VAL A 169 1.24 -7.96 5.89
C VAL A 169 1.38 -9.32 6.60
N PRO A 170 1.28 -10.45 5.87
CA PRO A 170 1.51 -11.78 6.43
C PRO A 170 3.01 -11.96 6.73
N LYS A 171 3.33 -12.63 7.84
CA LYS A 171 4.73 -12.87 8.26
C LYS A 171 5.32 -14.17 7.70
N SER A 172 4.47 -15.07 7.25
CA SER A 172 4.86 -16.36 6.69
C SER A 172 3.76 -16.90 5.78
N ILE A 173 4.08 -17.94 5.02
CA ILE A 173 3.12 -18.65 4.17
C ILE A 173 1.91 -19.17 4.98
N LEU A 174 2.10 -19.51 6.26
CA LEU A 174 1.02 -19.98 7.15
C LEU A 174 -0.04 -18.91 7.45
N GLU A 175 0.30 -17.62 7.30
CA GLU A 175 -0.64 -16.52 7.54
C GLU A 175 -1.43 -16.13 6.27
N LEU A 176 -1.11 -16.70 5.10
CA LEU A 176 -1.80 -16.41 3.85
C LEU A 176 -3.29 -16.74 3.89
N PRO A 177 -3.77 -17.85 4.48
CA PRO A 177 -5.22 -18.09 4.61
C PRO A 177 -5.94 -16.95 5.34
N GLY A 178 -5.34 -16.40 6.40
CA GLY A 178 -5.90 -15.26 7.13
C GLY A 178 -5.79 -13.95 6.37
N PHE A 179 -4.77 -13.79 5.55
CA PHE A 179 -4.59 -12.64 4.66
C PHE A 179 -5.64 -12.64 3.52
N ILE A 180 -5.98 -13.81 2.97
CA ILE A 180 -7.00 -13.96 1.92
C ILE A 180 -8.36 -13.42 2.36
N MET A 181 -8.70 -13.59 3.63
CA MET A 181 -9.94 -13.05 4.22
C MET A 181 -10.01 -11.51 4.18
N LYS A 182 -8.89 -10.83 3.93
CA LYS A 182 -8.77 -9.36 3.89
C LYS A 182 -8.49 -8.81 2.50
N LEU A 183 -8.51 -9.65 1.46
CA LEU A 183 -8.22 -9.21 0.10
C LEU A 183 -9.24 -8.22 -0.45
N ASP A 184 -10.46 -8.15 0.11
CA ASP A 184 -11.43 -7.13 -0.27
C ASP A 184 -10.93 -5.70 0.03
N ASP A 185 -10.19 -5.49 1.12
CA ASP A 185 -9.60 -4.18 1.44
C ASP A 185 -8.53 -3.81 0.40
N ILE A 186 -7.74 -4.79 -0.03
CA ILE A 186 -6.71 -4.60 -1.06
C ILE A 186 -7.37 -4.39 -2.43
N LYS A 187 -8.44 -5.12 -2.76
CA LYS A 187 -9.18 -4.94 -4.01
C LYS A 187 -9.80 -3.53 -4.09
N ARG A 188 -10.31 -3.00 -2.97
CA ARG A 188 -10.76 -1.60 -2.88
C ARG A 188 -9.63 -0.61 -3.10
N LEU A 189 -8.45 -0.86 -2.52
CA LEU A 189 -7.25 -0.05 -2.74
C LEU A 189 -6.83 -0.04 -4.20
N ILE A 190 -6.76 -1.21 -4.85
CA ILE A 190 -6.39 -1.30 -6.27
C ILE A 190 -7.40 -0.54 -7.13
N LYS A 191 -8.70 -0.76 -6.90
CA LYS A 191 -9.74 -0.06 -7.65
C LYS A 191 -9.63 1.46 -7.49
N ALA A 192 -9.44 1.94 -6.26
CA ALA A 192 -9.28 3.37 -6.01
C ALA A 192 -8.02 3.93 -6.71
N ALA A 193 -6.92 3.18 -6.74
CA ALA A 193 -5.71 3.57 -7.45
C ALA A 193 -5.92 3.63 -8.98
N GLU A 194 -6.65 2.66 -9.54
CA GLU A 194 -6.97 2.64 -10.98
C GLU A 194 -7.96 3.74 -11.37
N ASP A 195 -9.01 3.96 -10.58
CA ASP A 195 -9.99 5.02 -10.83
C ASP A 195 -9.30 6.41 -10.85
N ALA A 196 -8.36 6.65 -9.92
CA ALA A 196 -7.60 7.89 -9.90
C ALA A 196 -6.62 8.04 -11.07
N PHE A 197 -5.95 6.95 -11.46
CA PHE A 197 -5.09 6.95 -12.64
C PHE A 197 -5.89 7.25 -13.92
N ASN A 198 -7.01 6.57 -14.12
CA ASN A 198 -7.88 6.76 -15.28
C ASN A 198 -8.47 8.17 -15.34
N ALA A 199 -8.82 8.75 -14.19
CA ALA A 199 -9.27 10.14 -14.11
C ALA A 199 -8.17 11.13 -14.54
N SER A 200 -6.92 10.87 -14.18
CA SER A 200 -5.76 11.65 -14.65
C SER A 200 -5.57 11.51 -16.17
N ASP A 201 -5.66 10.30 -16.72
CA ASP A 201 -5.47 10.05 -18.15
C ASP A 201 -6.58 10.64 -19.04
N ALA A 202 -7.84 10.60 -18.58
CA ALA A 202 -8.97 11.20 -19.30
C ALA A 202 -8.82 12.73 -19.48
N ILE A 203 -8.14 13.40 -18.55
CA ILE A 203 -7.82 14.83 -18.63
C ILE A 203 -6.71 15.07 -19.67
N ASN A 204 -5.74 14.14 -19.80
CA ASN A 204 -4.58 14.21 -20.70
C ASN A 204 -4.89 14.03 -22.20
N GLY A 205 -6.12 13.65 -22.58
CA GLY A 205 -6.59 13.70 -23.97
C GLY A 205 -6.56 15.10 -24.59
N ARG A 206 -6.40 16.15 -23.76
CA ARG A 206 -6.04 17.51 -24.16
C ARG A 206 -4.58 17.75 -23.74
N ARG A 207 -3.68 17.80 -24.73
CA ARG A 207 -2.22 17.92 -24.55
C ARG A 207 -1.83 19.26 -23.92
N ASP A 208 -2.00 19.42 -22.62
CA ASP A 208 -1.31 20.44 -21.83
C ASP A 208 -0.70 19.80 -20.59
N ILE A 209 0.63 19.85 -20.52
CA ILE A 209 1.47 19.23 -19.48
C ILE A 209 1.19 19.82 -18.08
N ALA A 210 0.43 20.92 -18.01
CA ALA A 210 0.08 21.63 -16.78
C ALA A 210 -1.17 21.07 -16.06
N ALA A 211 -1.83 20.02 -16.56
CA ALA A 211 -3.12 19.53 -16.04
C ALA A 211 -3.08 18.08 -15.52
N MET A 212 -1.95 17.63 -14.96
CA MET A 212 -1.80 16.25 -14.42
C MET A 212 -2.50 16.10 -13.05
N ASN A 213 -3.81 16.35 -13.02
CA ASN A 213 -4.60 16.43 -11.80
C ASN A 213 -5.12 15.04 -11.38
N ASN A 214 -4.42 14.40 -10.44
CA ASN A 214 -4.94 13.52 -9.37
C ASN A 214 -3.77 12.78 -8.72
N ILE A 215 -3.13 13.44 -7.76
CA ILE A 215 -2.03 12.87 -7.00
C ILE A 215 -2.61 12.24 -5.73
N TRP A 216 -2.43 10.92 -5.63
CA TRP A 216 -2.64 10.11 -4.45
C TRP A 216 -1.67 10.49 -3.35
N ILE A 217 -2.12 10.78 -2.14
CA ILE A 217 -1.22 10.69 -0.98
C ILE A 217 -1.74 9.61 -0.09
N SER A 218 -1.03 8.48 -0.11
CA SER A 218 -1.36 7.29 0.63
C SER A 218 -0.45 7.16 1.83
N LEU A 219 -1.01 7.38 3.02
CA LEU A 219 -0.37 6.83 4.22
C LEU A 219 -0.42 5.31 4.10
N CYS A 220 0.72 4.62 4.08
CA CYS A 220 0.79 3.17 4.20
C CYS A 220 1.30 2.79 5.58
N ASN A 221 0.41 2.77 6.58
CA ASN A 221 0.79 2.22 7.89
C ASN A 221 0.75 0.69 7.82
N ALA A 222 1.91 0.04 7.85
CA ALA A 222 2.00 -1.42 7.89
C ALA A 222 2.29 -1.90 9.31
N PHE A 223 1.25 -2.22 10.09
CA PHE A 223 1.44 -2.81 11.42
C PHE A 223 1.61 -4.33 11.32
N ILE A 224 2.83 -4.83 11.54
CA ILE A 224 3.11 -6.23 11.82
C ILE A 224 2.78 -6.50 13.31
N THR A 225 1.50 -6.53 13.67
CA THR A 225 1.11 -6.75 15.09
C THR A 225 1.45 -8.18 15.55
N ARG A 226 2.13 -8.33 16.69
CA ARG A 226 2.15 -9.55 17.51
C ARG A 226 0.90 -9.52 18.41
N ARG A 227 0.08 -10.56 18.34
CA ARG A 227 -1.02 -10.76 19.31
C ARG A 227 -0.37 -11.38 20.55
N GLU A 228 -0.06 -10.56 21.55
CA GLU A 228 0.14 -11.08 22.91
C GLU A 228 -1.12 -10.89 23.71
N ALA A 229 -1.36 -11.87 24.57
CA ALA A 229 -2.62 -12.17 25.21
C ALA A 229 -3.25 -10.97 25.93
N ALA A 230 -4.57 -10.96 25.93
CA ALA A 230 -5.35 -10.10 26.79
C ALA A 230 -4.91 -10.32 28.25
N ASN A 231 -4.44 -9.24 28.88
CA ASN A 231 -4.43 -9.17 30.34
C ASN A 231 -5.73 -8.52 30.81
N ALA A 232 -6.21 -9.04 31.94
CA ALA A 232 -7.59 -9.03 32.44
C ALA A 232 -8.17 -7.66 32.88
N THR A 233 -7.70 -6.55 32.33
CA THR A 233 -8.26 -5.21 32.60
C THR A 233 -8.70 -4.63 31.28
N GLY A 234 -9.95 -4.92 30.90
CA GLY A 234 -10.54 -4.54 29.62
C GLY A 234 -10.70 -3.04 29.40
N ASN A 235 -9.59 -2.32 29.19
CA ASN A 235 -9.56 -0.94 28.73
C ASN A 235 -8.32 -0.74 27.83
N ALA A 236 -8.49 -0.95 26.52
CA ALA A 236 -7.62 -0.34 25.52
C ALA A 236 -8.42 0.79 24.86
N PHE A 237 -8.30 1.98 25.43
CA PHE A 237 -8.86 3.21 24.88
C PHE A 237 -7.98 3.63 23.70
N PHE A 238 -8.32 3.18 22.50
CA PHE A 238 -7.84 3.82 21.28
C PHE A 238 -8.81 4.93 20.94
N PRO A 239 -8.44 6.21 21.03
CA PRO A 239 -9.34 7.24 20.59
C PRO A 239 -9.48 7.10 19.07
N HIS A 240 -10.72 6.87 18.62
CA HIS A 240 -11.14 7.05 17.25
C HIS A 240 -10.94 8.54 16.93
N TRP A 241 -9.87 8.87 16.22
CA TRP A 241 -9.76 10.16 15.55
C TRP A 241 -10.06 9.89 14.09
N GLU A 242 -11.28 10.19 13.67
CA GLU A 242 -11.58 10.23 12.24
C GLU A 242 -10.75 11.37 11.64
N PHE A 243 -10.01 11.08 10.58
CA PHE A 243 -9.03 11.99 9.98
C PHE A 243 -9.65 13.35 9.55
N HIS A 244 -10.99 13.39 9.42
CA HIS A 244 -11.78 14.59 9.21
C HIS A 244 -11.63 15.62 10.36
N ASP A 245 -11.63 15.16 11.62
CA ASP A 245 -11.59 16.02 12.81
C ASP A 245 -10.25 16.74 12.98
N LEU A 246 -9.15 16.11 12.54
CA LEU A 246 -7.80 16.69 12.62
C LEU A 246 -7.58 17.80 11.58
N MET A 247 -8.17 17.66 10.40
CA MET A 247 -8.10 18.70 9.36
C MET A 247 -8.98 19.91 9.71
N GLU A 248 -10.17 19.69 10.28
CA GLU A 248 -11.07 20.77 10.70
C GLU A 248 -10.48 21.57 11.87
N GLN A 249 -9.81 20.90 12.82
CA GLN A 249 -9.07 21.55 13.91
C GLN A 249 -7.80 22.28 13.44
N ALA A 250 -7.11 21.78 12.41
CA ALA A 250 -5.96 22.48 11.83
C ALA A 250 -6.39 23.74 11.06
N THR A 251 -7.53 23.69 10.38
CA THR A 251 -8.07 24.80 9.57
C THR A 251 -8.66 25.91 10.45
N SER A 252 -9.34 25.55 11.54
CA SER A 252 -9.90 26.51 12.53
C SER A 252 -8.85 27.23 13.39
N ARG A 253 -7.61 26.74 13.45
CA ARG A 253 -6.50 27.40 14.15
C ARG A 253 -5.64 28.30 13.26
N MET A 254 -5.99 28.38 11.96
CA MET A 254 -5.32 29.24 10.97
C MET A 254 -6.18 30.43 10.52
N GLN A 255 -7.35 30.65 11.13
CA GLN A 255 -8.13 31.89 11.08
C GLN A 255 -7.93 32.69 12.36
#